data_AF-A0A1I6HWL1-F1
#
_entry.id   AF-A0A1I6HWL1-F1
#
_cell.length_a   1.000
_cell.length_b   1.000
_cell.length_c   1.000
_cell.angle_alpha   90.00
_cell.angle_beta   90.00
_cell.angle_gamma   90.00
#
_symmetry.space_group_name_H-M   'P 1'
#
loop_
_entity.id
_entity.type
_entity.pdbx_description
1 polymer ?
#
loop_
_entity_poly.entity_id
_entity_poly.type
_entity_poly.pdbx_seq_one_letter_code
_entity_poly.pdbx_strand_id
1 'polypeptide(L)' 'MFAMKTTKLAVGMITLCVSLTLLAGCTYRGAYHEMQREQLRECVEEQGIPYHECLERTNKSYDEYMRERQEVIDDH' A
#
# COMPACT_ATOMS: atom_id res chain seq x y z
N MET A 1 -32.83 -19.52 -25.45
CA MET A 1 -31.60 -18.80 -25.85
C MET A 1 -31.41 -17.47 -25.11
N PHE A 2 -32.46 -16.65 -24.89
CA PHE A 2 -32.39 -15.39 -24.11
C PHE A 2 -31.92 -15.58 -22.65
N ALA A 3 -32.45 -16.59 -21.94
CA ALA A 3 -32.07 -16.88 -20.55
C ALA A 3 -30.60 -17.29 -20.35
N MET A 4 -29.96 -17.82 -21.41
CA MET A 4 -28.54 -18.23 -21.40
C MET A 4 -27.60 -17.04 -21.66
N LYS A 5 -28.12 -15.95 -22.26
CA LYS A 5 -27.37 -14.71 -22.51
C LYS A 5 -27.37 -13.81 -21.29
N THR A 6 -28.50 -13.75 -20.56
CA THR A 6 -28.64 -13.03 -19.29
C THR A 6 -27.84 -13.66 -18.15
N THR A 7 -27.77 -15.00 -18.08
CA THR A 7 -26.92 -15.71 -17.10
C THR A 7 -25.43 -15.50 -17.35
N LYS A 8 -24.98 -15.53 -18.62
CA LYS A 8 -23.57 -15.23 -18.95
C LYS A 8 -23.17 -13.80 -18.62
N LEU A 9 -24.06 -12.83 -18.86
CA LEU A 9 -23.85 -11.42 -18.47
C LEU A 9 -23.83 -11.25 -16.94
N ALA A 10 -24.73 -11.92 -16.22
CA ALA A 10 -24.77 -11.88 -14.76
C ALA A 10 -23.52 -12.51 -14.14
N VAL A 11 -23.05 -13.66 -14.64
CA VAL A 11 -21.81 -14.30 -14.18
C VAL A 11 -20.61 -13.42 -14.47
N GLY A 12 -20.52 -12.82 -15.67
CA GLY A 12 -19.44 -11.88 -16.00
C GLY A 12 -19.39 -10.67 -15.06
N MET A 13 -20.55 -10.10 -14.73
CA MET A 13 -20.64 -9.00 -13.76
C MET A 13 -20.27 -9.42 -12.35
N ILE A 14 -20.71 -10.60 -11.90
CA ILE A 14 -20.34 -11.14 -10.58
C ILE A 14 -18.83 -11.35 -10.48
N THR A 15 -18.20 -11.96 -11.49
CA THR A 15 -16.75 -12.15 -11.52
C THR A 15 -15.99 -10.82 -11.48
N LEU A 16 -16.47 -9.80 -12.19
CA LEU A 16 -15.89 -8.46 -12.17
C LEU A 16 -16.05 -7.75 -10.80
N CYS A 17 -17.22 -7.88 -10.16
CA CYS A 17 -17.42 -7.31 -8.84
C CYS A 17 -16.53 -7.97 -7.78
N VAL A 18 -16.38 -9.30 -7.85
CA VAL A 18 -15.52 -10.05 -6.92
C VAL A 18 -14.04 -9.64 -7.09
N SER A 19 -13.55 -9.48 -8.31
CA SER A 19 -12.16 -9.07 -8.54
C SER A 19 -11.86 -7.65 -8.02
N LEU A 20 -12.81 -6.72 -8.13
CA LEU A 20 -12.67 -5.37 -7.58
C LEU A 20 -12.59 -5.36 -6.04
N THR A 21 -13.35 -6.23 -5.36
CA THR A 21 -13.31 -6.31 -3.89
C THR A 21 -12.00 -6.90 -3.36
N LEU A 22 -11.33 -7.76 -4.14
CA LEU A 22 -10.02 -8.31 -3.76
C LEU A 22 -8.91 -7.25 -3.75
N LEU A 23 -9.00 -6.25 -4.64
CA LEU A 23 -8.04 -5.13 -4.67
C LEU A 23 -8.23 -4.16 -3.51
N ALA A 24 -9.43 -4.08 -2.92
CA ALA A 24 -9.69 -3.26 -1.73
C ALA A 24 -9.03 -3.79 -0.45
N GLY A 25 -8.53 -5.04 -0.48
CA GLY A 25 -7.77 -5.64 0.63
C GLY A 25 -6.33 -5.13 0.76
N CYS A 26 -5.80 -4.41 -0.24
CA CYS A 26 -4.51 -3.74 -0.14
C CYS A 26 -4.63 -2.54 0.81
N THR A 27 -4.41 -2.77 2.10
CA THR A 27 -4.41 -1.69 3.09
C THR A 27 -3.16 -0.82 2.92
N TYR A 28 -3.32 0.49 3.02
CA TYR A 28 -2.20 1.43 2.95
C TYR A 28 -1.17 1.18 4.07
N ARG A 29 -1.63 0.72 5.24
CA ARG A 29 -0.77 0.29 6.34
C ARG A 29 0.09 -0.93 6.00
N GLY A 30 -0.47 -1.93 5.33
CA GLY A 30 0.28 -3.10 4.86
C GLY A 30 1.36 -2.74 3.85
N ALA A 31 1.01 -1.92 2.85
CA ALA A 31 1.95 -1.42 1.86
C ALA A 31 3.09 -0.59 2.51
N TYR A 32 2.76 0.27 3.48
CA TYR A 32 3.77 1.03 4.23
C TYR A 32 4.74 0.13 4.98
N HIS A 33 4.25 -0.91 5.67
CA HIS A 33 5.13 -1.81 6.42
C HIS A 33 6.05 -2.64 5.52
N GLU A 34 5.61 -2.99 4.32
CA GLU A 34 6.46 -3.66 3.32
C GLU A 34 7.55 -2.72 2.81
N MET A 35 7.20 -1.47 2.46
CA MET A 35 8.17 -0.44 2.08
C MET A 35 9.20 -0.15 3.19
N GLN A 36 8.73 0.00 4.44
CA GLN A 36 9.58 0.24 5.60
C GLN A 36 10.59 -0.89 5.82
N ARG A 37 10.19 -2.15 5.57
CA ARG A 37 11.10 -3.29 5.68
C ARG A 37 12.22 -3.25 4.64
N GLU A 38 11.91 -2.88 3.40
CA GLU A 38 12.94 -2.77 2.36
C GLU A 38 13.90 -1.61 2.64
N GLN A 39 13.38 -0.45 3.01
CA GLN A 39 14.19 0.70 3.43
C GLN A 39 15.14 0.35 4.58
N LEU A 40 14.66 -0.44 5.56
CA LEU A 40 15.50 -0.91 6.65
C LEU A 40 16.62 -1.84 6.15
N ARG A 41 16.34 -2.66 5.14
CA ARG A 41 17.33 -3.53 4.49
C ARG A 41 18.40 -2.70 3.77
N GLU A 42 17.97 -1.66 3.05
CA GLU A 42 18.86 -0.69 2.39
C GLU A 42 19.76 0.03 3.40
N CYS A 43 19.23 0.45 4.55
CA CYS A 43 20.04 1.06 5.59
C CYS A 43 21.19 0.15 6.03
N VAL A 44 20.91 -1.14 6.31
CA VAL A 44 21.92 -2.11 6.75
C VAL A 44 23.01 -2.32 5.69
N GLU A 45 22.70 -2.11 4.42
CA GLU A 45 23.63 -2.23 3.30
C GLU A 45 24.61 -1.04 3.20
N GLU A 46 24.23 0.17 3.64
CA GLU A 46 25.02 1.40 3.45
C GLU A 46 26.21 1.63 4.41
N GLN A 47 26.44 0.79 5.43
CA GLN A 47 27.56 0.84 6.42
C GLN A 47 28.19 2.23 6.76
N GLY A 48 28.04 2.71 8.00
CA GLY A 48 28.80 3.86 8.52
C GLY A 48 27.91 4.98 9.08
N ILE A 49 28.34 6.24 8.98
CA ILE A 49 27.51 7.42 9.33
C ILE A 49 26.13 7.44 8.62
N PRO A 50 26.01 7.12 7.31
CA PRO A 50 24.70 7.12 6.65
C PRO A 50 23.72 6.07 7.21
N TYR A 51 24.21 5.02 7.89
CA TYR A 51 23.37 4.01 8.53
C TYR A 51 22.44 4.61 9.60
N HIS A 52 22.98 5.46 10.48
CA HIS A 52 22.19 6.02 11.59
C HIS A 52 21.13 6.99 11.10
N GLU A 53 21.47 7.84 10.13
CA GLU A 53 20.53 8.80 9.53
C GLU A 53 19.45 8.10 8.69
N CYS A 54 19.81 7.00 8.01
CA CYS A 54 18.85 6.15 7.29
C CYS A 54 17.89 5.46 8.25
N LEU A 55 18.40 4.90 9.35
CA LEU A 55 17.58 4.27 10.40
C LEU A 55 16.60 5.25 11.03
N GLU A 56 17.05 6.46 11.36
CA GLU A 56 16.21 7.48 12.02
C GLU A 56 15.02 7.89 11.12
N ARG A 57 15.26 8.06 9.80
CA ARG A 57 14.18 8.32 8.83
C ARG A 57 13.22 7.15 8.64
N THR A 58 13.75 5.93 8.66
CA THR A 58 12.97 4.73 8.37
C THR A 58 12.16 4.24 9.57
N ASN A 59 12.58 4.56 10.79
CA ASN A 59 11.97 4.09 12.03
C ASN A 59 10.72 4.88 12.47
N LYS A 60 10.13 5.68 11.58
CA LYS A 60 8.87 6.39 11.86
C LYS A 60 7.71 5.41 12.03
N SER A 61 6.76 5.77 12.89
CA SER A 61 5.51 5.03 12.97
C SER A 61 4.63 5.34 11.75
N TYR A 62 3.75 4.41 11.38
CA TYR A 62 2.79 4.63 10.29
C TYR A 62 1.93 5.89 10.52
N ASP A 63 1.50 6.11 11.76
CA ASP A 63 0.61 7.22 12.11
C ASP A 63 1.34 8.57 12.02
N GLU A 64 2.62 8.62 12.42
CA GLU A 64 3.49 9.78 12.27
C GLU A 64 3.77 10.09 10.80
N TYR A 65 4.12 9.07 10.00
CA TYR A 65 4.29 9.21 8.56
C TYR A 65 3.04 9.78 7.88
N MET A 66 1.85 9.26 8.25
CA MET A 66 0.59 9.75 7.69
C MET A 66 0.28 11.19 8.09
N ARG A 67 0.60 11.57 9.32
CA ARG A 67 0.42 12.94 9.79
C ARG A 67 1.31 13.91 9.04
N GLU A 68 2.62 13.65 8.94
CA GLU A 68 3.56 14.48 8.19
C GLU A 68 3.12 14.61 6.72
N ARG A 69 2.69 13.50 6.12
CA ARG A 69 2.18 13.50 4.75
C ARG A 69 0.94 14.38 4.59
N GLN A 70 0.04 14.35 5.57
CA GLN A 70 -1.17 15.17 5.55
C GLN A 70 -0.84 16.66 5.72
N GLU A 71 0.11 16.99 6.60
CA GLU A 71 0.58 18.37 6.81
C GLU A 71 1.21 18.94 5.52
N VAL A 72 1.99 18.15 4.78
CA VAL A 72 2.55 18.56 3.47
C VAL A 72 1.47 18.76 2.39
N ILE A 73 0.39 17.98 2.45
CA ILE A 73 -0.73 18.10 1.50
C ILE A 73 -1.62 19.30 1.83
N ASP A 74 -1.78 19.65 3.11
CA ASP A 74 -2.65 20.74 3.58
C ASP A 74 -1.98 22.12 3.49
N ASP A 75 -0.64 22.18 3.51
CA ASP A 75 0.15 23.42 3.39
C ASP A 75 0.23 23.95 1.93
N HIS A 76 -0.32 23.21 0.96
CA HIS A 76 -0.25 23.50 -0.49
C HIS A 76 -1.60 23.84 -1.11
#